data_AF-A0A5H3CIT7-F1
#
_entry.id   AF-A0A5H3CIT7-F1
#
_cell.length_a   1.000
_cell.length_b   1.000
_cell.length_c   1.000
_cell.angle_alpha   90.00
_cell.angle_beta   90.00
_cell.angle_gamma   90.00
#
_symmetry.space_group_name_H-M   'P 1'
#
loop_
_entity.id
_entity.type
_entity.pdbx_description
1 polymer ?
#
loop_
_entity_poly.entity_id
_entity_poly.type
_entity_poly.pdbx_seq_one_letter_code
_entity_poly.pdbx_strand_id
1 'polypeptide(L)' 'MFIYKFSEKKHILLLKYNNINFFNTSCCVDSYNAIFFNLNGILLWLNVLHINIILIKFSFLILLNNLEYLIIFKIQKFI' A
#
# COMPACT_ATOMS: atom_id res chain seq x y z
N MET A 1 -32.57 -58.54 -30.65
CA MET A 1 -33.35 -57.28 -30.56
C MET A 1 -32.61 -56.35 -29.61
N PHE A 2 -31.80 -55.42 -30.12
CA PHE A 2 -31.13 -54.43 -29.28
C PHE A 2 -32.07 -53.24 -29.09
N ILE A 3 -32.52 -53.04 -27.85
CA ILE A 3 -33.26 -51.85 -27.43
C ILE A 3 -32.50 -51.24 -26.25
N TYR A 4 -31.90 -50.11 -26.55
CA TYR A 4 -31.01 -49.29 -25.75
C TYR A 4 -31.67 -48.81 -24.44
N LYS A 5 -30.87 -48.71 -23.37
CA LYS A 5 -31.06 -47.66 -22.37
C LYS A 5 -29.71 -47.23 -21.82
N PHE A 6 -29.02 -46.41 -22.60
CA PHE A 6 -27.89 -45.63 -22.10
C PHE A 6 -28.44 -44.69 -21.02
N SER A 7 -28.08 -44.94 -19.77
CA SER A 7 -28.41 -44.04 -18.67
C SER A 7 -27.57 -42.78 -18.85
N GLU A 8 -28.19 -41.71 -19.34
CA GLU A 8 -27.63 -40.36 -19.32
C GLU A 8 -27.46 -39.93 -17.85
N LYS A 9 -26.35 -40.33 -17.23
CA LYS A 9 -25.88 -39.67 -16.02
C LYS A 9 -25.36 -38.29 -16.43
N LYS A 10 -26.30 -37.35 -16.46
CA LYS A 10 -26.05 -35.91 -16.60
C LYS A 10 -24.89 -35.51 -15.68
N HIS A 11 -23.87 -34.96 -16.30
CA HIS A 11 -22.83 -34.16 -15.69
C HIS A 11 -23.45 -33.04 -14.83
N ILE A 12 -23.72 -33.33 -13.55
CA ILE A 12 -24.09 -32.31 -12.54
C ILE A 12 -23.09 -32.41 -11.37
N LEU A 13 -21.82 -32.63 -11.72
CA LEU A 13 -20.70 -32.52 -10.78
C LEU A 13 -19.59 -31.66 -11.37
N LEU A 14 -19.92 -30.80 -12.34
CA LEU A 14 -18.96 -29.89 -12.98
C LEU A 14 -19.11 -28.43 -12.56
N LEU A 15 -20.17 -28.07 -11.82
CA LEU A 15 -20.40 -26.69 -11.39
C LEU A 15 -19.92 -26.38 -9.95
N LYS A 16 -19.40 -27.38 -9.22
CA LYS A 16 -18.86 -27.14 -7.87
C LYS A 16 -17.38 -26.78 -7.84
N TYR A 17 -16.67 -26.91 -8.97
CA TYR A 17 -15.22 -26.71 -9.08
C TYR A 17 -14.80 -25.44 -9.84
N ASN A 18 -15.74 -24.64 -10.35
CA ASN A 18 -15.40 -23.48 -11.19
C ASN A 18 -15.23 -22.15 -10.45
N ASN A 19 -15.34 -22.13 -9.12
CA ASN A 19 -15.00 -20.95 -8.32
C ASN A 19 -13.76 -21.21 -7.46
N ILE A 20 -12.73 -21.82 -8.05
CA ILE A 20 -11.39 -21.68 -7.48
C ILE A 20 -10.92 -20.29 -7.92
N ASN A 21 -11.32 -19.27 -7.16
CA ASN A 21 -10.65 -17.97 -7.21
C ASN A 21 -9.23 -18.21 -6.71
N PHE A 22 -8.32 -18.57 -7.63
CA PHE A 22 -6.90 -18.40 -7.39
C PHE A 22 -6.72 -16.92 -7.13
N PHE A 23 -6.58 -16.55 -5.85
CA PHE A 23 -6.06 -15.25 -5.49
C PHE A 23 -4.74 -15.13 -6.25
N ASN A 24 -4.71 -14.23 -7.24
CA ASN A 24 -3.46 -13.85 -7.87
C ASN A 24 -2.49 -13.53 -6.73
N THR A 25 -1.33 -14.17 -6.71
CA THR A 25 -0.33 -14.00 -5.64
C THR A 25 0.11 -12.55 -5.49
N SER A 26 -0.14 -11.70 -6.49
CA SER A 26 0.02 -10.25 -6.44
C SER A 26 -0.94 -9.53 -5.49
N CYS A 27 -2.12 -10.08 -5.18
CA CYS A 27 -3.11 -9.46 -4.32
C CYS A 27 -2.69 -9.44 -2.84
N CYS A 28 -1.73 -10.27 -2.45
CA CYS A 28 -1.24 -10.40 -1.08
C CYS A 28 0.24 -10.03 -0.95
N VAL A 29 0.81 -9.33 -1.93
CA VAL A 29 2.17 -8.78 -1.80
C VAL A 29 2.09 -7.57 -0.88
N ASP A 30 2.93 -7.56 0.16
CA ASP A 30 2.98 -6.45 1.11
C ASP A 30 3.37 -5.14 0.41
N SER A 31 2.65 -4.06 0.75
CA SER A 31 2.95 -2.70 0.29
C SER A 31 3.37 -1.81 1.44
N TYR A 32 4.29 -0.88 1.17
CA TYR A 32 4.62 0.16 2.13
C TYR A 32 3.52 1.21 2.17
N ASN A 33 2.76 1.20 3.26
CA ASN A 33 1.79 2.26 3.54
C ASN A 33 2.47 3.34 4.40
N ALA A 34 2.20 4.61 4.08
CA ALA A 34 2.76 5.76 4.78
C ALA A 34 1.66 6.67 5.32
N ILE A 35 1.96 7.37 6.42
CA ILE A 35 1.08 8.38 7.01
C ILE A 35 1.45 9.74 6.40
N PHE A 36 0.45 10.50 5.96
CA PHE A 36 0.65 11.80 5.31
C PHE A 36 0.21 12.96 6.22
N PHE A 37 1.12 13.93 6.41
CA PHE A 37 0.86 15.18 7.11
C PHE A 37 1.37 16.38 6.32
N ASN A 38 0.83 17.56 6.61
CA ASN A 38 1.31 18.80 6.03
C ASN A 38 2.65 19.23 6.68
N LEU A 39 3.63 19.52 5.82
CA LEU A 39 4.94 20.00 6.23
C LEU A 39 4.90 21.51 6.47
N ASN A 40 5.34 21.93 7.66
CA ASN A 40 5.66 23.33 7.97
C ASN A 40 6.99 23.75 7.36
N GLY A 41 7.94 22.82 7.24
CA GLY A 41 9.26 23.11 6.70
C GLY A 41 10.16 21.89 6.69
N ILE A 42 11.28 22.03 5.99
CA ILE A 42 12.28 20.99 5.77
C ILE A 42 13.66 21.60 5.99
N LEU A 43 14.50 20.94 6.79
CA LEU A 43 15.93 21.22 6.87
C LEU A 43 16.68 20.06 6.21
N LEU A 44 17.62 20.39 5.34
CA LEU A 44 18.50 19.47 4.66
C LEU A 44 19.95 19.77 5.04
N TRP A 45 20.70 18.74 5.41
CA TRP A 45 22.12 18.82 5.66
C TRP A 45 22.82 17.61 5.05
N LEU A 46 23.67 17.87 4.07
CA LEU A 46 24.64 16.90 3.54
C LEU A 46 26.05 17.49 3.64
N ASN A 47 26.42 18.35 2.70
CA ASN A 47 27.65 19.15 2.75
C ASN A 47 27.40 20.62 3.11
N VAL A 48 26.22 21.13 2.74
CA VAL A 48 25.78 22.51 3.01
C VAL A 48 24.40 22.42 3.66
N LEU A 49 24.17 23.30 4.63
CA LEU A 49 22.88 23.41 5.33
C LEU A 49 21.92 24.23 4.46
N HIS A 50 20.75 23.65 4.16
CA HIS A 50 19.65 24.33 3.46
C HIS A 50 18.35 24.23 4.28
N ILE A 51 17.64 25.36 4.41
CA ILE A 51 16.38 25.45 5.17
C ILE A 51 15.29 25.93 4.23
N ASN A 52 14.20 25.16 4.12
CA ASN A 52 12.99 25.58 3.44
C ASN A 52 11.83 25.67 4.45
N ILE A 53 11.22 26.84 4.58
CA ILE A 53 10.09 27.07 5.47
C ILE A 53 8.86 27.32 4.59
N ILE A 54 7.94 26.36 4.62
CA ILE A 54 6.68 26.42 3.86
C ILE A 54 5.67 27.27 4.61
N LEU A 55 5.59 27.07 5.93
CA LEU A 55 4.60 27.73 6.78
C LEU A 55 5.17 27.95 8.19
N ILE A 56 5.14 29.20 8.65
CA ILE A 56 5.63 29.60 9.97
C ILE A 56 4.49 29.40 10.99
N LYS A 57 4.37 28.18 11.50
CA LYS A 57 3.55 27.84 12.67
C LYS A 57 4.32 26.94 13.62
N PHE A 58 3.80 26.82 14.84
CA PHE A 58 4.29 25.84 15.79
C PHE A 58 4.21 24.43 15.17
N SER A 59 5.33 23.70 15.26
CA SER A 59 5.42 22.35 14.75
C SER A 59 5.16 21.38 15.90
N PHE A 60 4.14 20.53 15.77
CA PHE A 60 3.80 19.60 16.84
C PHE A 60 4.69 18.34 16.82
N LEU A 61 5.24 18.03 15.64
CA LEU A 61 6.03 16.83 15.42
C LEU A 61 7.21 17.16 14.52
N ILE A 62 8.36 16.55 14.83
CA ILE A 62 9.62 16.71 14.11
C ILE A 62 10.12 15.30 13.79
N LEU A 63 10.33 14.99 12.51
CA LEU A 63 10.94 13.74 12.08
C LEU A 63 12.39 13.99 11.67
N LEU A 64 13.27 13.08 12.04
CA LEU A 64 14.68 13.05 11.69
C LEU A 64 14.95 11.78 10.88
N ASN A 65 15.59 11.93 9.72
CA ASN A 65 16.11 10.81 8.93
C ASN A 65 17.56 11.09 8.56
N ASN A 66 18.42 10.06 8.66
CA ASN A 66 19.86 10.14 8.45
C ASN A 66 20.38 8.99 7.57
N LEU A 67 19.56 8.46 6.66
CA LEU A 67 19.96 7.37 5.77
C LEU A 67 21.06 7.78 4.78
N GLU A 68 20.86 8.89 4.06
CA GLU A 68 21.82 9.42 3.08
C GLU A 68 22.28 10.83 3.43
N TYR A 69 21.34 11.69 3.81
CA TYR A 69 21.54 13.04 4.30
C TYR A 69 20.71 13.22 5.56
N LEU A 70 21.15 14.12 6.43
CA LEU A 70 20.35 14.52 7.57
C LEU A 70 19.21 15.41 7.08
N ILE A 71 17.99 14.89 7.13
CA ILE A 71 16.77 15.63 6.84
C ILE A 71 15.90 15.74 8.09
N ILE A 72 15.40 16.95 8.32
CA ILE A 72 14.48 17.26 9.42
C ILE A 72 13.17 17.74 8.81
N PHE A 73 12.10 16.97 9.01
CA PHE A 73 10.75 17.37 8.63
C PHE A 73 10.03 17.99 9.82
N LYS A 74 9.57 19.23 9.69
CA LYS A 74 8.72 19.90 10.67
C LYS A 74 7.27 19.79 10.22
N ILE A 75 6.41 19.25 11.08
CA ILE A 75 5.02 18.90 10.73
C ILE A 75 4.02 19.75 11.52
N GLN A 76 2.96 20.20 10.83
CA GLN A 76 1.86 20.95 11.41
C GLN A 76 0.81 20.02 12.03
N LYS A 77 0.20 20.45 13.14
CA LYS A 77 -1.02 19.81 13.66
C LYS A 77 -2.19 20.24 12.77
N PHE A 78 -2.95 19.28 12.28
CA PHE A 78 -4.31 19.51 11.78
C PHE A 78 -5.21 19.66 13.01
N ILE A 79 -5.66 20.88 13.27
CA ILE A 79 -6.81 21.17 14.14
C ILE A 79 -7.94 21.53 13.18
#